data_AF-A0A2P6V324-F1
#
_entry.id   AF-A0A2P6V324-F1
#
_cell.length_a   1.000
_cell.length_b   1.000
_cell.length_c   1.000
_cell.angle_alpha   90.00
_cell.angle_beta   90.00
_cell.angle_gamma   90.00
#
_symmetry.space_group_name_H-M   'P 1'
#
loop_
_entity.id
_entity.type
_entity.pdbx_description
1 polymer ?
#
loop_
_entity_poly.entity_id
_entity_poly.type
_entity_poly.pdbx_seq_one_letter_code
_entity_poly.pdbx_strand_id
1 'polypeptide(L)'
;MRVSSTALQNYKAAAEHKRMTAEHKRMTAEHERSTAENEQVTEETWKRIEQLRREAKEREQRKLGKAGPSPEPAAAPSPPSLQPRIPAPAPRPPPLVWPPVAADAAPATGSTRLAAAEASAAAAAAWARTAAACEAAAEAAADRTDSQPAVQHTGYAEAWEWAAAAWHAAHEALEAARQACPDSPAVQEAEAAVAAARALKAQRQALRDG
;
A
#
# COMPACT_ATOMS: atom_id res chain seq x y z
N MET A 1 -58.28 8.02 15.54
CA MET A 1 -57.42 6.93 15.03
C MET A 1 -56.00 7.16 15.55
N ARG A 2 -55.49 6.31 16.46
CA ARG A 2 -54.09 6.39 16.87
C ARG A 2 -53.28 5.58 15.87
N VAL A 3 -52.39 6.23 15.14
CA VAL A 3 -51.40 5.51 14.33
C VAL A 3 -50.52 4.73 15.30
N SER A 4 -50.48 3.40 15.18
CA SER A 4 -49.67 2.56 16.06
C SER A 4 -48.21 2.99 15.99
N SER A 5 -47.56 3.17 17.16
CA SER A 5 -46.15 3.61 17.30
C SER A 5 -45.19 2.87 16.35
N THR A 6 -45.46 1.59 16.11
CA THR A 6 -44.72 0.72 15.20
C THR A 6 -44.71 1.19 13.75
N ALA A 7 -45.83 1.74 13.25
CA ALA A 7 -45.90 2.25 11.88
C ALA A 7 -44.98 3.46 11.69
N LEU A 8 -44.92 4.37 12.67
CA LEU A 8 -44.02 5.52 12.63
C LEU A 8 -42.55 5.10 12.66
N GLN A 9 -42.20 4.09 13.45
CA GLN A 9 -40.85 3.52 13.49
C GLN A 9 -40.46 2.91 12.12
N ASN A 10 -41.35 2.14 11.50
CA ASN A 10 -41.10 1.57 10.18
C ASN A 10 -40.90 2.64 9.10
N TYR A 11 -41.69 3.73 9.15
CA TYR A 11 -41.52 4.86 8.24
C TYR A 11 -40.16 5.55 8.41
N LYS A 12 -39.70 5.75 9.65
CA LYS A 12 -38.38 6.34 9.93
C LYS A 12 -37.25 5.44 9.42
N ALA A 13 -37.29 4.15 9.74
CA ALA A 13 -36.31 3.18 9.27
C ALA A 13 -36.23 3.13 7.74
N ALA A 14 -37.38 3.15 7.04
CA ALA A 14 -37.41 3.18 5.59
C ALA A 14 -36.82 4.47 4.99
N ALA A 15 -37.05 5.62 5.64
CA ALA A 15 -36.47 6.90 5.21
C ALA A 15 -34.96 6.93 5.42
N GLU A 16 -34.47 6.44 6.57
CA GLU A 16 -33.03 6.32 6.85
C GLU A 16 -32.33 5.37 5.88
N HIS A 17 -32.93 4.20 5.60
CA HIS A 17 -32.40 3.27 4.61
C HIS A 17 -32.27 3.90 3.21
N LYS A 18 -33.26 4.69 2.77
CA LYS A 18 -33.18 5.43 1.51
C LYS A 18 -32.07 6.46 1.51
N ARG A 19 -31.88 7.19 2.62
CA ARG A 19 -30.79 8.15 2.78
C ARG A 19 -29.43 7.47 2.69
N MET A 20 -29.22 6.40 3.45
CA MET A 20 -27.97 5.63 3.41
C MET A 20 -27.68 5.07 2.02
N THR A 21 -28.70 4.58 1.31
CA THR A 21 -28.56 4.09 -0.05
C THR A 21 -28.12 5.21 -1.01
N ALA A 22 -28.68 6.41 -0.87
CA ALA A 22 -28.30 7.57 -1.69
C ALA A 22 -26.87 8.03 -1.38
N GLU A 23 -26.47 8.03 -0.11
CA GLU A 23 -25.12 8.37 0.34
C GLU A 23 -24.08 7.37 -0.16
N HIS A 24 -24.37 6.07 -0.07
CA HIS A 24 -23.53 5.02 -0.65
C HIS A 24 -23.31 5.23 -2.15
N LYS A 25 -24.38 5.49 -2.92
CA LYS A 25 -24.27 5.78 -4.35
C LYS A 25 -23.40 7.01 -4.65
N ARG A 26 -23.50 8.06 -3.82
CA ARG A 26 -22.66 9.25 -3.95
C ARG A 26 -21.18 8.91 -3.71
N MET A 27 -20.89 8.16 -2.65
CA MET A 27 -19.52 7.73 -2.35
C MET A 27 -18.93 6.85 -3.46
N THR A 28 -19.72 5.94 -4.03
CA THR A 28 -19.28 5.13 -5.19
C THR A 28 -18.92 6.02 -6.38
N ALA A 29 -19.77 6.99 -6.73
CA ALA A 29 -19.50 7.90 -7.84
C ALA A 29 -18.28 8.81 -7.61
N GLU A 30 -18.05 9.22 -6.35
CA GLU A 30 -16.86 10.00 -5.96
C GLU A 30 -15.58 9.16 -6.06
N HIS A 31 -15.65 7.90 -5.65
CA HIS A 31 -14.55 6.96 -5.80
C HIS A 31 -14.20 6.72 -7.28
N GLU A 32 -15.20 6.47 -8.13
CA GLU A 32 -15.00 6.31 -9.57
C GLU A 32 -14.35 7.55 -10.22
N ARG A 33 -14.78 8.75 -9.81
CA ARG A 33 -14.16 10.00 -10.27
C ARG A 33 -12.69 10.10 -9.86
N SER A 34 -12.39 9.82 -8.59
CA SER A 34 -11.01 9.87 -8.08
C SER A 34 -10.11 8.86 -8.80
N THR A 35 -10.61 7.67 -9.10
CA THR A 35 -9.88 6.67 -9.88
C THR A 35 -9.58 7.19 -11.30
N ALA A 36 -10.55 7.78 -11.98
CA ALA A 36 -10.35 8.35 -13.31
C ALA A 36 -9.36 9.53 -13.32
N GLU A 37 -9.37 10.39 -12.29
CA GLU A 37 -8.40 11.47 -12.13
C GLU A 37 -6.97 10.93 -11.93
N ASN A 38 -6.80 9.88 -11.13
CA ASN A 38 -5.50 9.23 -10.92
C ASN A 38 -4.96 8.60 -12.22
N GLU A 39 -5.82 7.96 -13.02
CA GLU A 39 -5.44 7.43 -14.33
C GLU A 39 -4.93 8.55 -15.26
N GLN A 40 -5.62 9.69 -15.30
CA GLN A 40 -5.19 10.85 -16.10
C GLN A 40 -3.83 11.38 -15.67
N VAL A 41 -3.61 11.56 -14.36
CA VAL A 41 -2.32 12.02 -13.83
C VAL A 41 -1.19 11.04 -14.18
N THR A 42 -1.48 9.74 -14.15
CA THR A 42 -0.52 8.68 -14.52
C THR A 42 -0.18 8.74 -16.02
N GLU A 43 -1.16 8.96 -16.89
CA GLU A 43 -0.90 9.16 -18.31
C GLU A 43 -0.08 10.41 -18.60
N GLU A 44 -0.40 11.53 -17.94
CA GLU A 44 0.33 12.79 -18.11
C GLU A 44 1.79 12.68 -17.67
N THR A 45 2.03 12.04 -16.52
CA THR A 45 3.39 11.77 -16.04
C THR A 45 4.15 10.87 -17.00
N TRP A 46 3.52 9.84 -17.57
CA TRP A 46 4.16 9.00 -18.58
C TRP A 46 4.53 9.78 -19.86
N LYS A 47 3.60 10.59 -20.39
CA LYS A 47 3.85 11.48 -21.54
C LYS A 47 5.02 12.43 -21.26
N ARG A 48 5.11 12.97 -20.04
CA ARG A 48 6.21 13.85 -19.64
C ARG A 48 7.56 13.12 -19.60
N ILE A 49 7.60 11.90 -19.09
CA ILE A 49 8.82 11.06 -19.07
C ILE A 49 9.29 10.76 -20.50
N GLU A 50 8.37 10.41 -21.41
CA GLU A 50 8.72 10.17 -22.81
C GLU A 50 9.24 11.42 -23.52
N GLN A 51 8.64 12.59 -23.26
CA GLN A 51 9.13 13.86 -23.77
C GLN A 51 10.57 14.13 -23.31
N LEU A 52 10.84 13.99 -22.01
CA LEU A 52 12.19 14.20 -21.46
C LEU A 52 13.21 13.23 -22.07
N ARG A 53 12.83 11.97 -22.31
CA ARG A 53 13.68 11.00 -23.02
C ARG A 53 13.97 11.42 -24.46
N ARG A 54 12.99 11.99 -25.17
CA ARG A 54 13.18 12.50 -26.54
C ARG A 54 14.13 13.71 -26.56
N GLU A 55 13.92 14.67 -25.67
CA GLU A 55 14.77 15.85 -25.52
C GLU A 55 16.22 15.47 -25.15
N ALA A 56 16.40 14.47 -24.28
CA ALA A 56 17.72 13.95 -23.94
C ALA A 56 18.44 13.36 -25.17
N LYS A 57 17.75 12.54 -25.97
CA LYS A 57 18.30 11.99 -27.22
C LYS A 57 18.66 13.08 -28.23
N GLU A 58 17.81 14.10 -28.38
CA GLU A 58 18.11 15.23 -29.27
C GLU A 58 19.33 16.03 -28.80
N ARG A 59 19.47 16.26 -27.49
CA ARG A 59 20.66 16.89 -26.91
C ARG A 59 21.93 16.08 -27.18
N GLU A 60 21.89 14.75 -27.09
CA GLU A 60 23.03 13.89 -27.44
C GLU A 60 23.38 14.00 -28.93
N GLN A 61 22.39 13.95 -29.82
CA GLN A 61 22.62 14.11 -31.26
C GLN A 61 23.22 15.47 -31.62
N ARG A 62 22.74 16.56 -30.99
CA ARG A 62 23.30 17.90 -31.17
C ARG A 62 24.76 18.00 -30.71
N LYS A 63 25.15 17.27 -29.66
CA LYS A 63 26.55 17.21 -29.21
C LYS A 63 27.42 16.48 -30.23
N LEU A 64 26.94 15.36 -30.77
CA LEU A 64 27.67 14.57 -31.79
C LEU A 64 27.81 15.34 -33.12
N GLY A 65 26.79 16.08 -33.55
CA GLY A 65 26.84 16.85 -34.80
C GLY A 65 27.71 18.11 -34.75
N LYS A 66 28.04 18.63 -33.55
CA LYS A 66 28.85 19.84 -33.37
C LYS A 66 30.32 19.54 -33.03
N ALA A 67 30.62 18.29 -32.66
CA ALA A 67 31.99 17.81 -32.58
C ALA A 67 32.52 17.57 -34.01
N GLY A 68 33.09 18.61 -34.63
CA GLY A 68 33.97 18.42 -35.78
C GLY A 68 35.09 17.41 -35.44
N PRO A 69 35.72 16.77 -36.44
CA PRO A 69 36.69 15.70 -36.24
C PRO A 69 37.78 16.14 -35.28
N SER A 70 37.64 15.76 -34.02
CA SER A 70 38.58 16.08 -32.96
C SER A 70 39.75 15.11 -33.10
N PRO A 71 41.00 15.59 -33.05
CA PRO A 71 42.17 14.75 -33.22
C PRO A 71 42.17 13.62 -32.19
N GLU A 72 42.44 12.43 -32.72
CA GLU A 72 42.60 11.14 -32.07
C GLU A 72 43.36 11.26 -30.73
N PRO A 73 42.72 11.01 -29.58
CA PRO A 73 43.41 11.01 -28.31
C PRO A 73 44.23 9.73 -28.14
N ALA A 74 45.55 9.92 -27.99
CA ALA A 74 46.51 8.88 -27.70
C ALA A 74 46.09 8.04 -26.48
N ALA A 75 46.23 6.72 -26.62
CA ALA A 75 45.82 5.69 -25.69
C ALA A 75 46.33 5.94 -24.25
N ALA A 76 45.41 6.18 -23.33
CA ALA A 76 45.66 6.14 -21.89
C ALA A 76 45.40 4.72 -21.35
N PRO A 77 46.21 4.24 -20.39
CA PRO A 77 46.09 2.88 -19.85
C PRO A 77 44.85 2.70 -18.97
N SER A 78 44.19 1.56 -19.15
CA SER A 78 42.97 1.17 -18.43
C SER A 78 43.17 1.11 -16.91
N PRO A 79 42.28 1.71 -16.10
CA PRO A 79 42.32 1.56 -14.65
C PRO A 79 41.88 0.15 -14.21
N PRO A 80 42.36 -0.34 -13.05
CA PRO A 80 42.04 -1.66 -12.54
C PRO A 80 40.56 -1.77 -12.14
N SER A 81 39.97 -2.89 -12.54
CA SER A 81 38.55 -3.21 -12.35
C SER A 81 38.26 -3.54 -10.89
N LEU A 82 37.82 -2.56 -10.10
CA LEU A 82 37.24 -2.76 -8.78
C LEU A 82 35.77 -3.13 -8.95
N GLN A 83 35.47 -4.43 -9.03
CA GLN A 83 34.08 -4.89 -8.99
C GLN A 83 33.50 -4.67 -7.58
N PRO A 84 32.45 -3.84 -7.41
CA PRO A 84 31.79 -3.69 -6.13
C PRO A 84 31.09 -4.99 -5.78
N ARG A 85 31.39 -5.56 -4.61
CA ARG A 85 30.61 -6.66 -4.02
C ARG A 85 29.22 -6.14 -3.70
N ILE A 86 28.24 -6.48 -4.53
CA ILE A 86 26.82 -6.22 -4.27
C ILE A 86 26.40 -7.19 -3.15
N PRO A 87 25.92 -6.71 -1.99
CA PRO A 87 25.36 -7.58 -0.95
C PRO A 87 24.13 -8.30 -1.51
N ALA A 88 24.01 -9.60 -1.20
CA ALA A 88 22.90 -10.42 -1.67
C ALA A 88 21.56 -9.81 -1.21
N PRO A 89 20.54 -9.73 -2.10
CA PRO A 89 19.23 -9.20 -1.73
C PRO A 89 18.63 -10.04 -0.60
N ALA A 90 17.94 -9.38 0.33
CA ALA A 90 17.25 -10.05 1.41
C ALA A 90 16.29 -11.12 0.85
N PRO A 91 16.18 -12.30 1.50
CA PRO A 91 15.28 -13.35 1.04
C PRO A 91 13.85 -12.81 0.97
N ARG A 92 13.23 -12.93 -0.21
CA ARG A 92 11.81 -12.61 -0.36
C ARG A 92 11.00 -13.52 0.57
N PRO A 93 10.08 -12.98 1.39
CA PRO A 93 9.14 -13.81 2.12
C PRO A 93 8.31 -14.62 1.12
N PRO A 94 7.94 -15.86 1.45
CA PRO A 94 7.15 -16.70 0.56
C PRO A 94 5.82 -16.02 0.24
N PRO A 95 5.30 -16.15 -0.99
CA PRO A 95 3.96 -15.68 -1.31
C PRO A 95 2.97 -16.40 -0.39
N LEU A 96 2.33 -15.63 0.49
CA LEU A 96 1.29 -16.14 1.38
C LEU A 96 0.05 -16.38 0.53
N VAL A 97 -0.05 -17.58 -0.05
CA VAL A 97 -1.27 -18.07 -0.69
C VAL A 97 -2.27 -18.31 0.44
N TRP A 98 -3.18 -17.35 0.64
CA TRP A 98 -4.28 -17.53 1.57
C TRP A 98 -5.24 -18.59 1.02
N PRO A 99 -5.77 -19.49 1.87
CA PRO A 99 -6.92 -20.27 1.46
C PRO A 99 -8.06 -19.30 1.13
N PRO A 100 -8.71 -19.41 -0.04
CA PRO A 100 -9.82 -18.55 -0.38
C PRO A 100 -10.88 -18.69 0.71
N VAL A 101 -11.31 -17.56 1.26
CA VAL A 101 -12.47 -17.52 2.16
C VAL A 101 -13.66 -17.97 1.33
N ALA A 102 -14.08 -19.23 1.51
CA ALA A 102 -15.21 -19.80 0.81
C ALA A 102 -16.48 -19.09 1.29
N ALA A 103 -16.88 -18.04 0.56
CA ALA A 103 -18.05 -17.24 0.87
C ALA A 103 -19.39 -18.02 0.78
N ASP A 104 -19.38 -19.23 0.21
CA ASP A 104 -20.57 -20.06 -0.04
C ASP A 104 -20.69 -21.31 0.87
N ALA A 105 -19.87 -21.44 1.92
CA ALA A 105 -20.03 -22.55 2.84
C ALA A 105 -21.31 -22.40 3.69
N ALA A 106 -22.16 -23.43 3.64
CA ALA A 106 -23.37 -23.66 4.43
C ALA A 106 -23.32 -23.10 5.88
N PRO A 107 -24.47 -22.76 6.52
CA PRO A 107 -24.51 -22.06 7.81
C PRO A 107 -23.63 -22.75 8.85
N ALA A 108 -22.44 -22.18 9.00
CA ALA A 108 -21.42 -22.74 9.85
C ALA A 108 -21.88 -22.59 11.31
N THR A 109 -21.71 -23.66 12.09
CA THR A 109 -22.02 -23.69 13.52
C THR A 109 -21.34 -22.50 14.22
N GLY A 110 -21.90 -21.98 15.33
CA GLY A 110 -21.30 -20.82 16.02
C GLY A 110 -19.81 -21.00 16.35
N SER A 111 -19.38 -22.24 16.62
CA SER A 111 -17.98 -22.59 16.89
C SER A 111 -17.05 -22.45 15.67
N THR A 112 -17.51 -22.74 14.46
CA THR A 112 -16.68 -22.59 13.24
C THR A 112 -16.54 -21.12 12.83
N ARG A 113 -17.58 -20.30 13.02
CA ARG A 113 -17.49 -18.84 12.83
C ARG A 113 -16.54 -18.18 13.82
N LEU A 114 -16.56 -18.59 15.08
CA LEU A 114 -15.64 -18.08 16.09
C LEU A 114 -14.18 -18.40 15.75
N ALA A 115 -13.87 -19.66 15.40
CA ALA A 115 -12.52 -20.07 15.02
C ALA A 115 -12.02 -19.33 13.76
N ALA A 116 -12.89 -19.08 12.77
CA ALA A 116 -12.55 -18.29 11.60
C ALA A 116 -12.26 -16.82 11.97
N ALA A 117 -13.08 -16.22 12.84
CA ALA A 117 -12.86 -14.86 13.34
C ALA A 117 -11.54 -14.73 14.10
N GLU A 118 -11.22 -15.70 14.97
CA GLU A 118 -9.95 -15.75 15.71
C GLU A 118 -8.74 -15.88 14.76
N ALA A 119 -8.84 -16.72 13.74
CA ALA A 119 -7.78 -16.87 12.73
C ALA A 119 -7.58 -15.58 11.93
N SER A 120 -8.67 -14.93 11.51
CA SER A 120 -8.63 -13.64 10.81
C SER A 120 -8.07 -12.51 11.69
N ALA A 121 -8.42 -12.47 12.98
CA ALA A 121 -7.88 -11.52 13.94
C ALA A 121 -6.36 -11.72 14.15
N ALA A 122 -5.92 -12.97 14.31
CA ALA A 122 -4.50 -13.30 14.42
C ALA A 122 -3.72 -12.90 13.15
N ALA A 123 -4.31 -13.12 11.98
CA ALA A 123 -3.74 -12.69 10.70
C ALA A 123 -3.62 -11.16 10.62
N ALA A 124 -4.66 -10.42 11.02
CA ALA A 124 -4.64 -8.95 11.03
C ALA A 124 -3.50 -8.41 11.91
N ALA A 125 -3.34 -8.96 13.12
CA ALA A 125 -2.25 -8.58 14.02
C ALA A 125 -0.86 -8.92 13.45
N ALA A 126 -0.72 -10.06 12.78
CA ALA A 126 0.54 -10.44 12.12
C ALA A 126 0.88 -9.49 10.97
N TRP A 127 -0.09 -9.18 10.10
CA TRP A 127 0.10 -8.25 8.98
C TRP A 127 0.42 -6.83 9.44
N ALA A 128 -0.21 -6.35 10.50
CA ALA A 128 0.11 -5.04 11.07
C ALA A 128 1.56 -4.95 11.57
N ARG A 129 2.08 -6.02 12.20
CA ARG A 129 3.49 -6.10 12.61
C ARG A 129 4.43 -6.12 11.41
N THR A 130 4.11 -6.91 10.38
CA THR A 130 4.88 -6.95 9.13
C THR A 130 4.91 -5.58 8.45
N ALA A 131 3.75 -4.91 8.37
CA ALA A 131 3.64 -3.58 7.77
C ALA A 131 4.53 -2.56 8.49
N ALA A 132 4.47 -2.51 9.82
CA ALA A 132 5.32 -1.64 10.63
C ALA A 132 6.83 -1.93 10.43
N ALA A 133 7.21 -3.20 10.28
CA ALA A 133 8.59 -3.59 9.99
C ALA A 133 9.04 -3.18 8.57
N CYS A 134 8.16 -3.32 7.57
CA CYS A 134 8.42 -2.89 6.19
C CYS A 134 8.57 -1.36 6.12
N GLU A 135 7.71 -0.59 6.79
CA GLU A 135 7.86 0.87 6.91
C GLU A 135 9.18 1.23 7.59
N ALA A 136 9.59 0.49 8.63
CA ALA A 136 10.90 0.69 9.25
C ALA A 136 12.06 0.48 8.29
N ALA A 137 12.00 -0.57 7.48
CA ALA A 137 13.00 -0.84 6.46
C ALA A 137 13.01 0.22 5.35
N ALA A 138 11.83 0.69 4.93
CA ALA A 138 11.66 1.71 3.90
C ALA A 138 12.23 3.06 4.37
N GLU A 139 11.94 3.46 5.62
CA GLU A 139 12.52 4.66 6.22
C GLU A 139 14.04 4.57 6.35
N ALA A 140 14.58 3.44 6.80
CA ALA A 140 16.03 3.24 6.86
C ALA A 140 16.69 3.23 5.47
N ALA A 141 15.96 2.81 4.42
CA ALA A 141 16.43 2.93 3.05
C ALA A 141 16.42 4.39 2.56
N ALA A 142 15.44 5.19 2.96
CA ALA A 142 15.37 6.63 2.69
C ALA A 142 16.59 7.37 3.28
N ASP A 143 16.90 7.12 4.55
CA ASP A 143 18.04 7.75 5.23
C ASP A 143 19.37 7.38 4.54
N ARG A 144 19.47 6.18 3.94
CA ARG A 144 20.63 5.76 3.14
C ARG A 144 20.70 6.44 1.78
N THR A 145 19.58 6.68 1.11
CA THR A 145 19.56 7.37 -0.19
C THR A 145 20.08 8.80 -0.10
N ASP A 146 19.83 9.50 1.01
CA ASP A 146 20.40 10.84 1.25
C ASP A 146 21.93 10.82 1.32
N SER A 147 22.50 9.69 1.76
CA SER A 147 23.95 9.49 1.83
C SER A 147 24.57 8.94 0.53
N GLN A 148 23.79 8.26 -0.33
CA GLN A 148 24.26 7.57 -1.53
C GLN A 148 23.21 7.57 -2.68
N PRO A 149 23.11 8.66 -3.46
CA PRO A 149 21.97 8.89 -4.37
C PRO A 149 21.96 8.05 -5.66
N ALA A 150 23.09 7.43 -6.07
CA ALA A 150 23.20 6.92 -7.44
C ALA A 150 22.65 5.51 -7.70
N VAL A 151 22.35 4.69 -6.68
CA VAL A 151 22.09 3.24 -6.87
C VAL A 151 20.86 2.69 -6.13
N GLN A 152 20.17 3.45 -5.27
CA GLN A 152 19.20 2.84 -4.32
C GLN A 152 17.73 3.30 -4.40
N HIS A 153 17.32 4.07 -5.42
CA HIS A 153 15.93 4.54 -5.50
C HIS A 153 14.89 3.42 -5.73
N THR A 154 15.26 2.30 -6.37
CA THR A 154 14.31 1.21 -6.66
C THR A 154 13.93 0.42 -5.41
N GLY A 155 14.89 0.15 -4.51
CA GLY A 155 14.62 -0.61 -3.28
C GLY A 155 13.72 0.14 -2.28
N TYR A 156 13.75 1.47 -2.30
CA TYR A 156 12.89 2.31 -1.47
C TYR A 156 11.42 2.23 -1.88
N ALA A 157 11.14 2.39 -3.18
CA ALA A 157 9.78 2.33 -3.71
C ALA A 157 9.15 0.96 -3.46
N GLU A 158 9.89 -0.13 -3.72
CA GLU A 158 9.44 -1.49 -3.43
C GLU A 158 9.11 -1.64 -1.93
N ALA A 159 9.96 -1.19 -1.02
CA ALA A 159 9.69 -1.33 0.43
C ALA A 159 8.38 -0.63 0.87
N TRP A 160 8.05 0.52 0.27
CA TRP A 160 6.79 1.22 0.52
C TRP A 160 5.57 0.51 -0.08
N GLU A 161 5.67 -0.01 -1.30
CA GLU A 161 4.61 -0.81 -1.92
C GLU A 161 4.29 -2.05 -1.05
N TRP A 162 5.33 -2.71 -0.54
CA TRP A 162 5.17 -3.86 0.35
C TRP A 162 4.52 -3.48 1.69
N ALA A 163 4.92 -2.35 2.28
CA ALA A 163 4.29 -1.83 3.49
C ALA A 163 2.80 -1.53 3.26
N ALA A 164 2.46 -0.89 2.14
CA ALA A 164 1.08 -0.58 1.78
C ALA A 164 0.25 -1.86 1.59
N ALA A 165 0.77 -2.85 0.86
CA ALA A 165 0.12 -4.15 0.68
C ALA A 165 -0.13 -4.87 2.02
N ALA A 166 0.84 -4.85 2.93
CA ALA A 166 0.70 -5.44 4.27
C ALA A 166 -0.37 -4.73 5.12
N TRP A 167 -0.46 -3.39 5.05
CA TRP A 167 -1.53 -2.65 5.72
C TRP A 167 -2.91 -2.94 5.16
N HIS A 168 -3.04 -3.07 3.83
CA HIS A 168 -4.29 -3.47 3.19
C HIS A 168 -4.72 -4.87 3.65
N ALA A 169 -3.81 -5.85 3.64
CA ALA A 169 -4.10 -7.21 4.12
C ALA A 169 -4.51 -7.24 5.60
N ALA A 170 -3.87 -6.42 6.44
CA ALA A 170 -4.24 -6.29 7.86
C ALA A 170 -5.68 -5.77 8.01
N HIS A 171 -6.05 -4.76 7.22
CA HIS A 171 -7.39 -4.16 7.26
C HIS A 171 -8.47 -5.13 6.77
N GLU A 172 -8.25 -5.81 5.64
CA GLU A 172 -9.19 -6.81 5.13
C GLU A 172 -9.40 -7.97 6.11
N ALA A 173 -8.33 -8.47 6.73
CA ALA A 173 -8.41 -9.53 7.73
C ALA A 173 -9.18 -9.08 8.98
N LEU A 174 -9.00 -7.82 9.41
CA LEU A 174 -9.73 -7.27 10.55
C LEU A 174 -11.22 -7.08 10.25
N GLU A 175 -11.56 -6.57 9.06
CA GLU A 175 -12.95 -6.42 8.62
C GLU A 175 -13.66 -7.79 8.50
N ALA A 176 -12.98 -8.80 7.96
CA ALA A 176 -13.50 -10.16 7.93
C ALA A 176 -13.76 -10.71 9.35
N ALA A 177 -12.86 -10.44 10.30
CA ALA A 177 -13.04 -10.86 11.69
C ALA A 177 -14.22 -10.14 12.37
N ARG A 178 -14.38 -8.82 12.14
CA ARG A 178 -15.51 -8.01 12.64
C ARG A 178 -16.85 -8.49 12.10
N GLN A 179 -16.92 -8.82 10.80
CA GLN A 179 -18.14 -9.36 10.19
C GLN A 179 -18.52 -10.73 10.75
N ALA A 180 -17.52 -11.56 11.08
CA ALA A 180 -17.75 -12.88 11.63
C ALA A 180 -18.20 -12.85 13.11
N CYS A 181 -17.50 -12.10 13.97
CA CYS A 181 -17.75 -12.03 15.42
C CYS A 181 -17.28 -10.67 15.99
N PRO A 182 -18.09 -9.61 15.96
CA PRO A 182 -17.67 -8.26 16.35
C PRO A 182 -17.30 -8.13 17.84
N ASP A 183 -17.97 -8.91 18.70
CA ASP A 183 -17.75 -8.87 20.15
C ASP A 183 -16.66 -9.85 20.63
N SER A 184 -15.91 -10.46 19.72
CA SER A 184 -14.86 -11.41 20.09
C SER A 184 -13.66 -10.68 20.71
N PRO A 185 -13.12 -11.17 21.84
CA PRO A 185 -11.92 -10.60 22.45
C PRO A 185 -10.72 -10.63 21.49
N ALA A 186 -10.65 -11.61 20.58
CA ALA A 186 -9.60 -11.68 19.58
C ALA A 186 -9.66 -10.51 18.59
N VAL A 187 -10.87 -10.08 18.20
CA VAL A 187 -11.05 -8.91 17.32
C VAL A 187 -10.57 -7.65 18.04
N GLN A 188 -10.94 -7.46 19.30
CA GLN A 188 -10.48 -6.32 20.11
C GLN A 188 -8.95 -6.30 20.28
N GLU A 189 -8.33 -7.46 20.50
CA GLU A 189 -6.87 -7.57 20.58
C GLU A 189 -6.19 -7.24 19.24
N ALA A 190 -6.76 -7.70 18.12
CA ALA A 190 -6.27 -7.36 16.79
C ALA A 190 -6.40 -5.86 16.49
N GLU A 191 -7.50 -5.22 16.88
CA GLU A 191 -7.68 -3.76 16.79
C GLU A 191 -6.63 -3.02 17.61
N ALA A 192 -6.39 -3.46 18.86
CA ALA A 192 -5.37 -2.88 19.72
C ALA A 192 -3.96 -3.04 19.12
N ALA A 193 -3.66 -4.18 18.50
CA ALA A 193 -2.38 -4.41 17.82
C ALA A 193 -2.19 -3.50 16.59
N VAL A 194 -3.24 -3.36 15.76
CA VAL A 194 -3.25 -2.44 14.60
C VAL A 194 -3.08 -0.99 15.08
N ALA A 195 -3.77 -0.59 16.14
CA ALA A 195 -3.66 0.74 16.73
C ALA A 195 -2.25 0.99 17.30
N ALA A 196 -1.66 0.02 18.01
CA ALA A 196 -0.31 0.11 18.55
C ALA A 196 0.74 0.26 17.44
N ALA A 197 0.61 -0.49 16.35
CA ALA A 197 1.50 -0.37 15.19
C ALA A 197 1.42 1.03 14.55
N ARG A 198 0.22 1.61 14.43
CA ARG A 198 0.04 3.00 13.96
C ARG A 198 0.60 4.04 14.93
N ALA A 199 0.43 3.82 16.24
CA ALA A 199 0.99 4.71 17.26
C ALA A 199 2.52 4.72 17.22
N LEU A 200 3.16 3.56 17.03
CA LEU A 200 4.62 3.46 16.85
C LEU A 200 5.09 4.26 15.63
N LYS A 201 4.37 4.17 14.50
CA LYS A 201 4.65 4.98 13.32
C LYS A 201 4.57 6.49 13.63
N ALA A 202 3.51 6.93 14.30
CA ALA A 202 3.33 8.33 14.68
C ALA A 202 4.45 8.83 15.62
N GLN A 203 4.88 8.00 16.58
CA GLN A 203 6.01 8.33 17.46
C GLN A 203 7.32 8.49 16.69
N ARG A 204 7.61 7.61 15.73
CA ARG A 204 8.80 7.71 14.89
C ARG A 204 8.79 8.97 14.03
N GLN A 205 7.65 9.32 13.45
CA GLN A 205 7.49 10.55 12.69
C GLN A 205 7.74 11.78 13.59
N ALA A 206 7.15 11.81 14.79
CA ALA A 206 7.37 12.89 15.74
C ALA A 206 8.84 13.06 16.17
N LEU A 207 9.60 11.95 16.31
CA LEU A 207 11.03 11.98 16.60
C LEU A 207 11.89 12.47 15.42
N ARG A 208 11.38 12.38 14.19
CA ARG A 208 12.08 12.86 12.98
C ARG A 208 11.81 14.35 12.73
N ASP A 209 10.64 14.82 13.10
CA ASP A 209 10.21 16.21 12.89
C ASP A 209 10.66 17.19 14.00
N GLY A 210 11.13 16.67 15.15
CA GLY A 210 11.58 17.47 16.31
C GLY A 210 13.09 17.54 16.44
#